data_AF-A0A4Q3CDK6-F1
#
_entry.id   AF-A0A4Q3CDK6-F1
#
_cell.length_a   1.000
_cell.length_b   1.000
_cell.length_c   1.000
_cell.angle_alpha   90.00
_cell.angle_beta   90.00
_cell.angle_gamma   90.00
#
_symmetry.space_group_name_H-M   'P 1'
#
loop_
_entity.id
_entity.type
_entity.pdbx_description
1 polymer ?
#
loop_
_entity_poly.entity_id
_entity_poly.type
_entity_poly.pdbx_seq_one_letter_code
_entity_poly.pdbx_strand_id
1 'polypeptide(L)'
;MSEHDPDFDSTAGEGMPAVEPGHSLSDDVRALIDDGKTYFEAELQFQKSRAAFIADRGRSGAIYGVAALLLVHLALVSLAIGLIFALTPLITAWGATAVVVGALLALGVILGLAAKKRFAGMSSAFDGGRK
;
A
#
# COMPACT_ATOMS: atom_id res chain seq x y z
N MET A 1 57.71 1.66 -73.22
CA MET A 1 56.68 2.69 -73.45
C MET A 1 55.38 1.94 -73.39
N SER A 2 54.67 2.04 -72.27
CA SER A 2 53.50 1.23 -71.94
C SER A 2 52.25 2.10 -72.06
N GLU A 3 51.39 1.79 -73.03
CA GLU A 3 50.03 2.33 -73.24
C GLU A 3 49.07 1.20 -72.80
N HIS A 4 48.21 1.32 -71.77
CA HIS A 4 46.90 2.00 -71.67
C HIS A 4 45.93 1.60 -72.79
N ASP A 5 44.71 1.06 -72.65
CA ASP A 5 43.79 0.52 -71.62
C ASP A 5 42.67 -0.20 -72.44
N PRO A 6 41.82 -1.10 -71.90
CA PRO A 6 40.49 -0.60 -71.55
C PRO A 6 39.78 -1.33 -70.38
N ASP A 7 39.21 -0.51 -69.49
CA ASP A 7 37.79 -0.48 -69.14
C ASP A 7 37.11 -1.80 -68.72
N PHE A 8 37.04 -2.00 -67.40
CA PHE A 8 35.95 -2.71 -66.75
C PHE A 8 35.42 -1.86 -65.60
N ASP A 9 34.58 -0.89 -65.94
CA ASP A 9 33.54 -0.37 -65.04
C ASP A 9 32.54 -1.50 -64.73
N SER A 10 32.83 -2.29 -63.71
CA SER A 10 31.88 -3.25 -63.15
C SER A 10 30.95 -2.53 -62.18
N THR A 11 29.86 -2.02 -62.76
CA THR A 11 28.62 -1.64 -62.10
C THR A 11 28.11 -2.72 -61.13
N ALA A 12 27.53 -2.24 -60.04
CA ALA A 12 26.43 -2.87 -59.31
C ALA A 12 26.71 -4.23 -58.62
N GLY A 13 27.14 -4.13 -57.36
CA GLY A 13 26.93 -5.15 -56.34
C GLY A 13 26.06 -4.61 -55.20
N GLU A 14 24.82 -4.23 -55.50
CA GLU A 14 23.77 -4.16 -54.46
C GLU A 14 23.41 -5.58 -53.99
N GLY A 15 23.34 -5.77 -52.68
CA GLY A 15 22.86 -6.98 -52.01
C GLY A 15 23.95 -7.60 -51.13
N MET A 16 23.90 -7.54 -49.80
CA MET A 16 22.78 -7.39 -48.87
C MET A 16 23.31 -6.71 -47.60
N PRO A 17 22.50 -5.93 -46.85
CA PRO A 17 22.82 -5.71 -45.44
C PRO A 17 22.92 -7.10 -44.81
N ALA A 18 24.12 -7.45 -44.33
CA ALA A 18 24.28 -8.62 -43.49
C ALA A 18 23.32 -8.41 -42.32
N VAL A 19 22.25 -9.21 -42.29
CA VAL A 19 21.29 -9.25 -41.20
C VAL A 19 22.10 -9.57 -39.96
N GLU A 20 22.38 -8.54 -39.16
CA GLU A 20 22.93 -8.67 -37.81
C GLU A 20 22.14 -9.81 -37.13
N PRO A 21 22.80 -10.85 -36.61
CA PRO A 21 22.12 -11.98 -36.01
C PRO A 21 21.18 -11.43 -34.94
N GLY A 22 19.88 -11.57 -35.20
CA GLY A 22 18.83 -10.80 -34.56
C GLY A 22 19.00 -10.81 -33.05
N HIS A 23 19.09 -9.60 -32.48
CA HIS A 23 18.84 -9.42 -31.05
C HIS A 23 17.53 -10.14 -30.74
N SER A 24 17.66 -11.21 -29.96
CA SER A 24 16.53 -12.07 -29.63
C SER A 24 15.57 -11.25 -28.79
N LEU A 25 14.27 -11.27 -29.12
CA LEU A 25 13.23 -10.62 -28.32
C LEU A 25 13.25 -11.09 -26.85
N SER A 26 13.84 -12.26 -26.57
CA SER A 26 14.07 -12.73 -25.20
C SER A 26 15.06 -11.86 -24.42
N ASP A 27 16.04 -11.27 -25.10
CA ASP A 27 17.06 -10.43 -24.49
C ASP A 27 16.53 -9.00 -24.29
N ASP A 28 15.69 -8.51 -25.21
CA ASP A 28 14.96 -7.25 -25.02
C ASP A 28 13.95 -7.36 -23.86
N VAL A 29 13.25 -8.49 -23.72
CA VAL A 29 12.36 -8.74 -22.58
C VAL A 29 13.15 -8.84 -21.28
N ARG A 30 14.34 -9.44 -21.27
CA ARG A 30 15.22 -9.45 -20.10
C ARG A 30 15.70 -8.06 -19.74
N ALA A 31 16.08 -7.24 -20.72
CA ALA A 31 16.47 -5.86 -20.52
C ALA A 31 15.31 -5.01 -19.96
N LEU A 32 14.09 -5.18 -20.48
CA LEU A 32 12.89 -4.52 -19.96
C LEU A 32 12.51 -4.97 -18.54
N ILE A 33 12.74 -6.25 -18.20
CA ILE A 33 12.53 -6.78 -16.86
C ILE A 33 13.57 -6.22 -15.88
N ASP A 34 14.83 -6.14 -16.27
CA ASP A 34 15.89 -5.56 -15.44
C ASP A 34 15.68 -4.05 -15.24
N ASP A 35 15.37 -3.30 -16.30
CA ASP A 35 15.02 -1.87 -16.19
C ASP A 35 13.77 -1.65 -15.35
N GLY A 36 12.75 -2.51 -15.51
CA GLY A 36 11.53 -2.47 -14.71
C GLY A 36 11.80 -2.71 -13.23
N LYS A 37 12.69 -3.65 -12.90
CA LYS A 37 13.10 -3.94 -11.52
C LYS A 37 13.80 -2.73 -10.88
N THR A 38 14.73 -2.09 -11.60
CA THR A 38 15.42 -0.89 -11.11
C THR A 38 14.46 0.29 -10.91
N TYR A 39 13.48 0.47 -11.79
CA TYR A 39 12.44 1.50 -11.63
C TYR A 39 11.52 1.22 -10.42
N PHE A 40 11.12 -0.03 -10.21
CA PHE A 40 10.31 -0.44 -9.05
C PHE A 40 11.06 -0.25 -7.72
N GLU A 41 12.35 -0.57 -7.68
CA GLU A 41 13.19 -0.37 -6.51
C GLU A 41 13.34 1.12 -6.15
N ALA A 42 13.43 1.99 -7.16
CA ALA A 42 13.49 3.45 -6.96
C ALA A 42 12.18 4.02 -6.38
N GLU A 43 11.02 3.59 -6.90
CA GLU A 43 9.71 4.05 -6.40
C GLU A 43 9.42 3.51 -4.98
N LEU A 44 9.81 2.26 -4.70
CA LEU A 44 9.72 1.65 -3.37
C LEU A 44 10.58 2.40 -2.35
N GLN A 45 11.79 2.82 -2.71
CA GLN A 45 12.66 3.63 -1.85
C GLN A 45 12.04 4.99 -1.54
N PHE A 46 11.35 5.61 -2.51
CA PHE A 46 10.66 6.90 -2.33
C PHE A 46 9.42 6.79 -1.43
N GLN A 47 8.63 5.73 -1.60
CA GLN A 47 7.47 5.45 -0.72
C GLN A 47 7.92 5.05 0.69
N LYS A 48 9.00 4.27 0.81
CA LYS A 48 9.58 3.83 2.08
C LYS A 48 10.15 4.98 2.90
N SER A 49 10.79 5.95 2.25
CA SER A 49 11.31 7.15 2.91
C SER A 49 10.19 8.09 3.38
N ARG A 50 9.10 8.23 2.60
CA ARG A 50 7.92 8.99 3.01
C ARG A 50 7.15 8.32 4.15
N ALA A 51 7.03 7.00 4.12
CA ALA A 51 6.46 6.20 5.21
C ALA A 51 7.32 6.24 6.48
N ALA A 52 8.65 6.17 6.35
CA ALA A 52 9.59 6.25 7.46
C ALA A 52 9.60 7.65 8.11
N PHE A 53 9.47 8.72 7.32
CA PHE A 53 9.42 10.09 7.83
C PHE A 53 8.14 10.36 8.66
N ILE A 54 7.00 9.80 8.26
CA ILE A 54 5.76 9.85 9.05
C ILE A 54 5.88 8.97 10.30
N ALA A 55 6.50 7.80 10.20
CA ALA A 55 6.71 6.90 11.32
C ALA A 55 7.62 7.49 12.40
N ASP A 56 8.68 8.19 12.01
CA ASP A 56 9.66 8.77 12.95
C ASP A 56 9.07 9.95 13.73
N ARG A 57 8.28 10.81 13.07
CA ARG A 57 7.53 11.90 13.75
C ARG A 57 6.36 11.38 14.59
N GLY A 58 5.83 10.20 14.26
CA GLY A 58 4.72 9.54 14.96
C GLY A 58 5.13 8.75 16.20
N ARG A 59 6.43 8.47 16.42
CA ARG A 59 6.89 7.52 17.45
C ARG A 59 6.53 7.94 18.87
N SER A 60 6.62 9.23 19.21
CA SER A 60 6.22 9.74 20.53
C SER A 60 4.69 9.71 20.70
N GLY A 61 3.95 10.16 19.69
CA GLY A 61 2.48 10.12 19.68
C GLY A 61 1.91 8.70 19.71
N ALA A 62 2.58 7.74 19.07
CA ALA A 62 2.17 6.34 19.04
C ALA A 62 2.25 5.68 20.42
N ILE A 63 3.29 5.97 21.22
CA ILE A 63 3.40 5.43 22.59
C ILE A 63 2.27 5.97 23.46
N TYR A 64 2.01 7.28 23.45
CA TYR A 64 0.89 7.86 24.19
C TYR A 64 -0.46 7.33 23.68
N GLY A 65 -0.62 7.15 22.37
CA GLY A 65 -1.82 6.57 21.77
C GLY A 65 -2.07 5.12 22.22
N VAL A 66 -1.04 4.28 22.19
CA VAL A 66 -1.12 2.89 22.69
C VAL A 66 -1.42 2.87 24.18
N ALA A 67 -0.72 3.69 24.98
CA ALA A 67 -0.97 3.78 26.42
C ALA A 67 -2.41 4.21 26.72
N ALA A 68 -2.93 5.22 26.01
CA ALA A 68 -4.31 5.67 26.16
C ALA A 68 -5.31 4.58 25.76
N LEU A 69 -5.08 3.85 24.66
CA LEU A 69 -5.95 2.74 24.25
C LEU A 69 -5.98 1.62 25.28
N LEU A 70 -4.83 1.27 25.86
CA LEU A 70 -4.76 0.27 26.92
C LEU A 70 -5.55 0.72 28.17
N LEU A 71 -5.36 1.97 28.60
CA LEU A 71 -6.10 2.52 29.75
C LEU A 71 -7.61 2.56 29.50
N VAL A 72 -8.05 2.99 28.31
CA VAL A 72 -9.47 2.99 27.92
C VAL A 72 -10.00 1.56 27.89
N HIS A 73 -9.23 0.59 27.40
CA HIS A 73 -9.63 -0.82 27.40
C HIS A 73 -9.81 -1.36 28.82
N LEU A 74 -8.85 -1.11 29.72
CA LEU A 74 -8.95 -1.49 31.13
C LEU A 74 -10.15 -0.84 31.82
N ALA A 75 -10.43 0.43 31.50
CA ALA A 75 -11.60 1.13 31.99
C ALA A 75 -12.91 0.50 31.48
N LEU A 76 -12.99 0.12 30.20
CA LEU A 76 -14.17 -0.54 29.63
C LEU A 76 -14.45 -1.90 30.27
N VAL A 77 -13.40 -2.71 30.52
CA VAL A 77 -13.55 -3.99 31.23
C VAL A 77 -14.05 -3.77 32.65
N SER A 78 -13.42 -2.85 33.39
CA SER A 78 -13.83 -2.50 34.75
C SER A 78 -15.27 -1.95 34.80
N LEU A 79 -15.64 -1.12 33.82
CA LEU A 79 -16.99 -0.58 33.68
C LEU A 79 -18.01 -1.70 33.44
N ALA A 80 -17.71 -2.66 32.56
CA ALA A 80 -18.59 -3.79 32.31
C ALA A 80 -18.81 -4.61 33.58
N ILE A 81 -17.73 -4.91 34.32
CA ILE A 81 -17.81 -5.62 35.61
C ILE A 81 -18.69 -4.84 36.60
N GLY A 82 -18.42 -3.54 36.80
CA GLY A 82 -19.19 -2.70 37.72
C GLY A 82 -20.67 -2.61 37.35
N LEU A 83 -20.99 -2.51 36.05
CA LEU A 83 -22.36 -2.44 35.57
C LEU A 83 -23.10 -3.77 35.76
N ILE A 84 -22.45 -4.90 35.52
CA ILE A 84 -23.03 -6.22 35.79
C ILE A 84 -23.35 -6.36 37.28
N PHE A 85 -22.43 -6.00 38.18
CA PHE A 85 -22.70 -6.04 39.62
C PHE A 85 -23.84 -5.10 40.04
N ALA A 86 -23.90 -3.90 39.45
CA ALA A 86 -24.95 -2.93 39.74
C ALA A 86 -26.34 -3.38 39.26
N LEU A 87 -26.43 -4.04 38.09
CA LEU A 87 -27.70 -4.49 37.49
C LEU A 87 -28.16 -5.86 37.98
N THR A 88 -27.24 -6.72 38.42
CA THR A 88 -27.56 -8.07 38.90
C THR A 88 -28.69 -8.09 39.95
N PRO A 89 -28.73 -7.21 40.98
CA PRO A 89 -29.83 -7.23 41.95
C PRO A 89 -31.18 -6.78 41.39
N LEU A 90 -31.22 -6.12 40.23
CA LEU A 90 -32.47 -5.66 39.60
C LEU A 90 -33.03 -6.68 38.61
N ILE A 91 -32.17 -7.29 37.77
CA ILE A 91 -32.60 -8.08 36.60
C ILE A 91 -31.92 -9.44 36.47
N THR A 92 -31.26 -9.92 37.53
CA THR A 92 -30.44 -11.14 37.59
C THR A 92 -29.14 -11.07 36.79
N ALA A 93 -28.20 -11.99 37.06
CA ALA A 93 -26.89 -12.01 36.42
C ALA A 93 -26.96 -12.21 34.89
N TRP A 94 -27.85 -13.10 34.42
CA TRP A 94 -28.04 -13.34 32.99
C TRP A 94 -28.63 -12.13 32.27
N GLY A 95 -29.64 -11.50 32.87
CA GLY A 95 -30.25 -10.27 32.34
C GLY A 95 -29.26 -9.11 32.29
N ALA A 96 -28.51 -8.91 33.37
CA ALA A 96 -27.46 -7.89 33.43
C ALA A 96 -26.41 -8.10 32.33
N THR A 97 -25.90 -9.32 32.18
CA THR A 97 -24.90 -9.65 31.16
C THR A 97 -25.41 -9.38 29.75
N ALA A 98 -26.64 -9.81 29.43
CA ALA A 98 -27.24 -9.57 28.12
C ALA A 98 -27.40 -8.07 27.81
N VAL A 99 -27.83 -7.27 28.79
CA VAL A 99 -27.98 -5.82 28.63
C VAL A 99 -26.63 -5.13 28.45
N VAL A 100 -25.63 -5.44 29.29
CA VAL A 100 -24.30 -4.81 29.20
C VAL A 100 -23.62 -5.14 27.87
N VAL A 101 -23.61 -6.41 27.49
CA VAL A 101 -23.00 -6.85 26.22
C VAL A 101 -23.74 -6.26 25.03
N GLY A 102 -25.08 -6.30 25.04
CA GLY A 102 -25.91 -5.70 24.00
C GLY A 102 -25.64 -4.20 23.81
N ALA A 103 -25.55 -3.45 24.91
CA ALA A 103 -25.24 -2.02 24.88
C ALA A 103 -23.83 -1.72 24.34
N LEU A 104 -22.82 -2.46 24.78
CA LEU A 104 -21.44 -2.29 24.30
C LEU A 104 -21.29 -2.65 22.81
N LEU A 105 -21.97 -3.72 22.36
CA LEU A 105 -21.98 -4.09 20.94
C LEU A 105 -22.69 -3.05 20.08
N ALA A 106 -23.85 -2.55 20.51
CA ALA A 106 -24.57 -1.49 19.81
C ALA A 106 -23.71 -0.23 19.68
N LEU A 107 -23.08 0.20 20.79
CA LEU A 107 -22.15 1.33 20.78
C LEU A 107 -20.96 1.08 19.86
N GLY A 108 -20.35 -0.12 19.93
CA GLY A 108 -19.23 -0.51 19.08
C GLY A 108 -19.57 -0.48 17.59
N VAL A 109 -20.76 -0.94 17.19
CA VAL A 109 -21.26 -0.86 15.82
C VAL A 109 -21.43 0.61 15.39
N ILE A 110 -22.06 1.45 16.22
CA ILE A 110 -22.25 2.88 15.91
C ILE A 110 -20.89 3.58 15.71
N LEU A 111 -19.94 3.36 16.62
CA LEU A 111 -18.59 3.94 16.53
C LEU A 111 -17.84 3.40 15.31
N GLY A 112 -17.94 2.10 15.01
CA GLY A 112 -17.32 1.48 13.85
C GLY A 112 -17.86 2.04 12.52
N LEU A 113 -19.17 2.26 12.44
CA LEU A 113 -19.79 2.90 11.28
C LEU A 113 -19.37 4.37 11.14
N ALA A 114 -19.30 5.12 12.25
CA ALA A 114 -18.83 6.50 12.25
C ALA A 114 -17.35 6.60 11.83
N ALA A 115 -16.51 5.67 12.28
CA ALA A 115 -15.11 5.57 11.88
C ALA A 115 -15.00 5.27 10.38
N LYS A 116 -15.74 4.27 9.87
CA LYS A 116 -15.77 3.93 8.44
C LYS A 116 -16.13 5.13 7.56
N LYS A 117 -17.15 5.92 7.95
CA LYS A 117 -17.55 7.14 7.24
C LYS A 117 -16.43 8.18 7.20
N ARG A 118 -15.70 8.38 8.31
CA ARG A 118 -14.56 9.30 8.38
C ARG A 118 -13.38 8.84 7.52
N PHE A 119 -13.05 7.55 7.54
CA PHE A 119 -11.98 6.98 6.71
C PHE A 119 -12.32 7.03 5.21
N ALA A 120 -13.57 6.76 4.83
CA ALA A 120 -14.03 6.88 3.44
C ALA A 120 -13.94 8.32 2.91
N GLY A 121 -14.18 9.33 3.75
CA GLY A 121 -13.98 10.73 3.40
C GLY A 121 -12.52 11.06 3.09
N MET A 122 -11.58 10.54 3.88
CA MET A 122 -10.15 10.75 3.65
C MET A 122 -9.64 10.06 2.38
N SER A 123 -10.11 8.85 2.06
CA SER A 123 -9.72 8.17 0.82
C SER A 123 -10.23 8.90 -0.44
N SER A 124 -11.40 9.54 -0.38
CA SER A 124 -11.93 10.30 -1.51
C SER A 124 -11.10 11.54 -1.87
N ALA A 125 -10.42 12.14 -0.88
CA ALA A 125 -9.53 13.29 -1.10
C ALA A 125 -8.22 12.90 -1.82
N PHE A 126 -7.79 11.64 -1.73
CA PHE A 126 -6.60 11.14 -2.44
C PHE A 126 -6.92 10.65 -3.87
N ASP A 127 -8.16 10.24 -4.15
CA ASP A 127 -8.55 9.73 -5.47
C ASP A 127 -8.96 10.85 -6.45
N GLY A 128 -9.32 12.04 -5.95
CA GLY A 128 -9.65 13.22 -6.76
C GLY A 128 -8.46 13.92 -7.44
N GLY A 129 -7.21 13.51 -7.13
CA GLY A 129 -5.98 14.07 -7.72
C GLY A 129 -5.48 13.36 -8.98
N ARG A 130 -6.20 12.34 -9.48
CA ARG A 130 -5.88 11.60 -10.71
C ARG A 130 -6.95 11.84 -11.78
N LYS A 131 -6.98 13.03 -12.36
CA LYS A 131 -7.60 13.29 -13.66
C LYS A 131 -6.77 14.29 -14.43
#